data_AF-A0A7Y7XJ33-F1
#
_entry.id   AF-A0A7Y7XJ33-F1
#
_cell.length_a   1.000
_cell.length_b   1.000
_cell.length_c   1.000
_cell.angle_alpha   90.00
_cell.angle_beta   90.00
_cell.angle_gamma   90.00
#
_symmetry.space_group_name_H-M   'P 1'
#
loop_
_entity.id
_entity.type
_entity.pdbx_description
1 polymer ?
#
loop_
_entity_poly.entity_id
_entity_poly.type
_entity_poly.pdbx_seq_one_letter_code
_entity_poly.pdbx_strand_id
1 'polypeptide(L)'
;MSRSYKAIAETAISDLYETQAALDNMHAIFTLMLQHFPEESTGNAFAQLGILEANDWSTKIFQWCECMENEMDDANAEAQKAPPLPHYLLDQRSNDVAQAISTERTHATRWWTHLNEMRRRKALPEWVAADIGTHDEHDRLLESRKAVNQALFGSDDLGGDQQYRAVVLE
;
A
#
# COMPACT_ATOMS: atom_id res chain seq x y z
N MET A 1 -4.29 -0.41 5.55
CA MET A 1 -2.89 -0.87 5.65
C MET A 1 -2.47 -1.42 4.30
N SER A 2 -1.43 -0.87 3.67
CA SER A 2 -0.86 -1.42 2.43
C SER A 2 -0.08 -2.68 2.78
N ARG A 3 -0.28 -3.78 2.03
CA ARG A 3 0.56 -4.98 2.15
C ARG A 3 2.00 -4.64 1.73
N SER A 4 2.99 -5.26 2.36
CA SER A 4 4.40 -5.14 1.95
C SER A 4 4.63 -5.91 0.65
N TYR A 5 5.65 -5.51 -0.13
CA TYR A 5 6.01 -6.24 -1.35
C TYR A 5 6.35 -7.71 -1.08
N LYS A 6 7.01 -8.01 0.04
CA LYS A 6 7.29 -9.38 0.49
C LYS A 6 6.01 -10.18 0.68
N ALA A 7 5.03 -9.64 1.42
CA ALA A 7 3.76 -10.33 1.67
C ALA A 7 2.96 -10.56 0.38
N ILE A 8 3.06 -9.64 -0.59
CA ILE A 8 2.44 -9.81 -1.91
C ILE A 8 3.11 -10.96 -2.67
N ALA A 9 4.44 -11.02 -2.68
CA ALA A 9 5.19 -12.07 -3.37
C ALA A 9 4.96 -13.46 -2.73
N GLU A 10 4.93 -13.56 -1.40
CA GLU A 10 4.58 -14.80 -0.68
C GLU A 10 3.18 -15.29 -1.04
N THR A 11 2.21 -14.36 -1.15
CA THR A 11 0.85 -14.71 -1.57
C THR A 11 0.84 -15.23 -3.01
N ALA A 12 1.56 -14.58 -3.92
CA ALA A 12 1.63 -14.99 -5.31
C ALA A 12 2.22 -16.40 -5.50
N ILE A 13 3.27 -16.76 -4.74
CA ILE A 13 3.84 -18.11 -4.75
C ILE A 13 2.81 -19.14 -4.24
N SER A 14 2.09 -18.81 -3.16
CA SER A 14 1.01 -19.66 -2.65
C SER A 14 -0.07 -19.91 -3.71
N ASP A 15 -0.52 -18.85 -4.40
CA ASP A 15 -1.54 -18.94 -5.46
C ASP A 15 -1.06 -19.80 -6.65
N LEU A 16 0.24 -19.73 -6.99
CA LEU A 16 0.83 -20.58 -8.03
C LEU A 16 0.83 -22.06 -7.62
N TYR A 17 1.12 -22.38 -6.36
CA TYR A 17 1.02 -23.76 -5.85
C TYR A 17 -0.43 -24.28 -5.83
N GLU A 18 -1.41 -23.43 -5.54
CA GLU A 18 -2.82 -23.80 -5.66
C GLU A 18 -3.18 -24.11 -7.12
N THR A 19 -2.66 -23.32 -8.07
CA THR A 19 -2.85 -23.56 -9.50
C THR A 19 -2.20 -24.88 -9.94
N GLN A 20 -1.01 -25.18 -9.41
CA GLN A 20 -0.33 -26.46 -9.63
C GLN A 20 -1.19 -27.65 -9.18
N ALA A 21 -1.77 -27.57 -7.98
CA ALA A 21 -2.66 -28.63 -7.47
C ALA A 21 -3.91 -28.80 -8.36
N ALA A 22 -4.43 -27.72 -8.95
CA ALA A 22 -5.53 -27.79 -9.91
C ALA A 22 -5.12 -28.50 -11.22
N LEU A 23 -3.90 -28.27 -11.71
CA LEU A 23 -3.34 -28.98 -12.87
C LEU A 23 -3.13 -30.47 -12.60
N ASP A 24 -2.66 -30.84 -11.42
CA ASP A 24 -2.52 -32.24 -11.02
C ASP A 24 -3.88 -32.95 -11.00
N ASN A 25 -4.92 -32.28 -10.51
CA ASN A 25 -6.29 -32.78 -10.55
C ASN A 25 -6.81 -32.95 -12.00
N MET A 26 -6.55 -31.98 -12.88
CA MET A 26 -6.91 -32.09 -14.29
C MET A 26 -6.18 -33.26 -14.98
N HIS A 27 -4.89 -33.43 -14.70
CA HIS A 27 -4.10 -34.55 -15.22
C HIS A 27 -4.69 -35.89 -14.77
N ALA A 28 -5.09 -36.02 -13.50
CA ALA A 28 -5.75 -37.21 -12.99
C ALA A 28 -7.08 -37.50 -13.71
N ILE A 29 -7.91 -36.47 -13.95
CA ILE A 29 -9.18 -36.62 -14.69
C ILE A 29 -8.92 -37.13 -16.11
N PHE A 30 -7.98 -36.53 -16.84
CA PHE A 30 -7.66 -36.98 -18.20
C PHE A 30 -7.06 -38.39 -18.20
N THR A 31 -6.28 -38.75 -17.19
CA THR A 31 -5.76 -40.12 -17.03
C THR A 31 -6.89 -41.13 -16.88
N LEU A 32 -7.92 -40.81 -16.08
CA LEU A 32 -9.12 -41.65 -15.95
C LEU A 32 -9.90 -41.74 -17.27
N MET A 33 -9.99 -40.64 -18.02
CA MET A 33 -10.62 -40.65 -19.34
C MET A 33 -9.89 -41.59 -20.32
N LEU A 34 -8.56 -41.58 -20.35
CA LEU A 34 -7.78 -42.49 -21.20
C LEU A 34 -8.01 -43.96 -20.86
N GLN A 35 -8.25 -44.28 -19.59
CA GLN A 35 -8.55 -45.64 -19.15
C GLN A 35 -9.96 -46.10 -19.54
N HIS A 36 -10.89 -45.17 -19.73
CA HIS A 36 -12.30 -45.47 -19.99
C HIS A 36 -12.67 -45.40 -21.48
N PHE A 37 -12.06 -44.50 -22.24
CA PHE A 37 -12.38 -44.27 -23.64
C PHE A 37 -11.45 -45.09 -24.58
N PRO A 38 -12.00 -45.77 -25.60
CA PRO A 38 -11.19 -46.47 -26.60
C PRO A 38 -10.19 -45.56 -27.30
N GLU A 39 -9.00 -46.07 -27.65
CA GLU A 39 -7.91 -45.29 -28.26
C GLU A 39 -8.32 -44.53 -29.53
N GLU A 40 -9.17 -45.12 -30.37
CA GLU A 40 -9.67 -44.53 -31.63
C GLU A 40 -10.76 -43.46 -31.40
N SER A 41 -11.22 -43.27 -30.16
CA SER A 41 -12.31 -42.35 -29.87
C SER A 41 -11.85 -40.91 -29.71
N THR A 42 -12.72 -39.98 -30.10
CA THR A 42 -12.50 -38.54 -29.89
C THR A 42 -12.28 -38.20 -28.42
N GLY A 43 -12.93 -38.91 -27.49
CA GLY A 43 -12.75 -38.72 -26.04
C GLY A 43 -11.33 -39.06 -25.57
N ASN A 44 -10.72 -40.13 -26.12
CA ASN A 44 -9.34 -40.48 -25.83
C ASN A 44 -8.37 -39.43 -26.40
N ALA A 45 -8.55 -39.02 -27.66
CA ALA A 45 -7.73 -37.97 -28.27
C ALA A 45 -7.77 -36.64 -27.48
N PHE A 46 -8.94 -36.22 -27.01
CA PHE A 46 -9.06 -35.04 -26.14
C PHE A 46 -8.34 -35.20 -24.80
N ALA A 47 -8.42 -36.38 -24.19
CA ALA A 47 -7.72 -36.63 -22.94
C ALA A 47 -6.19 -36.64 -23.12
N GLN A 48 -5.67 -37.15 -24.24
CA GLN A 48 -4.24 -37.07 -24.56
C GLN A 48 -3.78 -35.61 -24.68
N LEU A 49 -4.54 -34.78 -25.42
CA LEU A 49 -4.27 -33.35 -25.54
C LEU A 49 -4.31 -32.66 -24.16
N GLY A 50 -5.32 -32.97 -23.35
CA GLY A 50 -5.48 -32.40 -22.01
C GLY A 50 -4.31 -32.73 -21.08
N ILE A 51 -3.79 -33.96 -21.13
CA ILE A 51 -2.58 -34.36 -20.39
C ILE A 51 -1.36 -33.56 -20.87
N LEU A 52 -1.18 -33.41 -22.18
CA LEU A 52 -0.05 -32.70 -22.75
C LEU A 52 -0.03 -31.24 -22.29
N GLU A 53 -1.19 -30.56 -22.38
CA GLU A 53 -1.35 -29.16 -21.94
C GLU A 53 -1.18 -29.02 -20.42
N ALA A 54 -1.77 -29.92 -19.63
CA ALA A 54 -1.62 -29.90 -18.17
C ALA A 54 -0.16 -30.05 -17.75
N ASN A 55 0.60 -30.93 -18.41
CA ASN A 55 2.03 -31.14 -18.11
C ASN A 55 2.91 -29.97 -18.52
N ASP A 56 2.64 -29.33 -19.67
CA ASP A 56 3.37 -28.15 -20.11
C ASP A 56 3.17 -26.97 -19.14
N TRP A 57 1.92 -26.71 -18.74
CA TRP A 57 1.61 -25.67 -17.76
C TRP A 57 2.16 -25.98 -16.38
N SER A 58 2.07 -27.23 -15.93
CA SER A 58 2.63 -27.70 -14.65
C SER A 58 4.15 -27.43 -14.58
N THR A 59 4.86 -27.76 -15.66
CA THR A 59 6.31 -27.51 -15.75
C THR A 59 6.64 -26.02 -15.66
N LYS A 60 5.88 -25.17 -16.36
CA LYS A 60 6.09 -23.71 -16.33
C LYS A 60 5.82 -23.11 -14.96
N ILE A 61 4.72 -23.50 -14.31
CA ILE A 61 4.36 -23.01 -12.98
C ILE A 61 5.42 -23.41 -11.96
N PHE A 62 5.88 -24.66 -12.00
CA PHE A 62 6.97 -25.10 -11.12
C PHE A 62 8.24 -24.26 -11.29
N GLN A 63 8.65 -24.00 -12.53
CA GLN A 63 9.81 -23.14 -12.83
C GLN A 63 9.61 -21.70 -12.32
N TRP A 64 8.40 -21.15 -12.44
CA TRP A 64 8.11 -19.81 -11.93
C TRP A 64 8.15 -19.76 -10.41
N CYS A 65 7.61 -20.77 -9.71
CA CYS A 65 7.73 -20.87 -8.25
C CYS A 65 9.21 -20.90 -7.84
N GLU A 66 10.02 -21.79 -8.43
CA GLU A 66 11.45 -21.88 -8.12
C GLU A 66 12.18 -20.55 -8.37
N CYS A 67 11.92 -19.89 -9.51
CA CYS A 67 12.55 -18.59 -9.80
C CYS A 67 12.14 -17.53 -8.77
N MET A 68 10.84 -17.41 -8.45
CA MET A 68 10.35 -16.41 -7.50
C MET A 68 10.88 -16.67 -6.08
N GLU A 69 10.94 -17.93 -5.64
CA GLU A 69 11.51 -18.30 -4.33
C GLU A 69 13.00 -17.93 -4.25
N ASN A 70 13.79 -18.28 -5.26
CA ASN A 70 15.21 -17.94 -5.30
C ASN A 70 15.44 -16.42 -5.31
N GLU A 71 14.71 -15.67 -6.14
CA GLU A 71 14.81 -14.21 -6.17
C GLU A 71 14.41 -13.56 -4.83
N MET A 72 13.40 -14.13 -4.15
CA MET A 72 13.00 -13.66 -2.83
C MET A 72 14.04 -13.95 -1.76
N ASP A 73 14.65 -15.13 -1.78
CA ASP A 73 15.73 -15.49 -0.87
C ASP A 73 16.96 -14.60 -1.09
N ASP A 74 17.33 -14.34 -2.34
CA ASP A 74 18.40 -13.41 -2.69
C ASP A 74 18.09 -12.00 -2.21
N ALA A 75 16.89 -11.48 -2.49
CA ALA A 75 16.46 -10.15 -2.04
C ALA A 75 16.45 -10.04 -0.51
N ASN A 76 16.04 -11.09 0.19
CA ASN A 76 16.03 -11.15 1.65
C ASN A 76 17.46 -11.22 2.21
N ALA A 77 18.35 -11.97 1.57
CA ALA A 77 19.78 -12.02 1.93
C ALA A 77 20.49 -10.68 1.68
N GLU A 78 20.18 -10.01 0.57
CA GLU A 78 20.66 -8.65 0.29
C GLU A 78 20.16 -7.66 1.32
N ALA A 79 18.87 -7.70 1.68
CA ALA A 79 18.30 -6.83 2.70
C ALA A 79 18.95 -7.04 4.09
N GLN A 80 19.35 -8.27 4.42
CA GLN A 80 20.08 -8.59 5.66
C GLN A 80 21.55 -8.15 5.63
N LYS A 81 22.21 -8.22 4.45
CA LYS A 81 23.59 -7.77 4.26
C LYS A 81 23.71 -6.26 4.10
N ALA A 82 22.64 -5.61 3.66
CA ALA A 82 22.60 -4.17 3.49
C ALA A 82 22.91 -3.53 4.85
N PRO A 83 23.96 -2.68 4.94
CA PRO A 83 24.21 -1.95 6.17
C PRO A 83 22.95 -1.16 6.49
N PRO A 84 22.48 -1.17 7.75
CA PRO A 84 21.37 -0.32 8.16
C PRO A 84 21.69 1.10 7.67
N LEU A 85 20.73 1.72 6.98
CA LEU A 85 20.90 3.06 6.45
C LEU A 85 21.54 3.91 7.56
N PRO A 86 22.71 4.52 7.30
CA PRO A 86 23.37 5.33 8.30
C PRO A 86 22.36 6.27 8.93
N HIS A 87 22.30 6.35 10.26
CA HIS A 87 21.26 7.12 10.96
C HIS A 87 21.08 8.53 10.38
N TYR A 88 22.16 9.17 9.91
CA TYR A 88 22.08 10.47 9.25
C TYR A 88 21.19 10.53 8.00
N LEU A 89 21.06 9.45 7.21
CA LEU A 89 20.19 9.40 6.03
C LEU A 89 18.72 9.14 6.39
N LEU A 90 18.49 8.36 7.45
CA LEU A 90 17.14 8.18 8.02
C LEU A 90 16.65 9.47 8.68
N ASP A 91 17.54 10.17 9.38
CA ASP A 91 17.30 11.49 9.96
C ASP A 91 17.07 12.52 8.86
N GLN A 92 17.84 12.47 7.76
CA GLN A 92 17.66 13.38 6.63
C GLN A 92 16.31 13.20 5.94
N ARG A 93 15.90 11.95 5.64
CA ARG A 93 14.57 11.69 5.05
C ARG A 93 13.43 12.08 6.00
N SER A 94 13.60 11.82 7.29
CA SER A 94 12.61 12.22 8.31
C SER A 94 12.52 13.74 8.43
N ASN A 95 13.65 14.44 8.33
CA ASN A 95 13.70 15.90 8.31
C ASN A 95 13.06 16.50 7.06
N ASP A 96 13.30 15.94 5.88
CA ASP A 96 12.70 16.43 4.63
C ASP A 96 11.17 16.32 4.66
N VAL A 97 10.65 15.20 5.17
CA VAL A 97 9.21 14.99 5.36
C VAL A 97 8.64 15.95 6.41
N ALA A 98 9.34 16.13 7.54
CA ALA A 98 8.93 17.09 8.57
C ALA A 98 8.90 18.53 8.03
N GLN A 99 9.88 18.93 7.21
CA GLN A 99 9.95 20.24 6.58
C GLN A 99 8.81 20.46 5.58
N ALA A 100 8.51 19.46 4.74
CA ALA A 100 7.41 19.53 3.79
C ALA A 100 6.06 19.69 4.51
N ILE A 101 5.83 18.90 5.56
CA ILE A 101 4.63 18.98 6.41
C ILE A 101 4.53 20.34 7.10
N SER A 102 5.63 20.87 7.64
CA SER A 102 5.66 22.19 8.29
C SER A 102 5.34 23.33 7.31
N THR A 103 5.84 23.22 6.08
CA THR A 103 5.57 24.19 5.01
C THR A 103 4.09 24.17 4.63
N GLU A 104 3.53 22.99 4.38
CA GLU A 104 2.11 22.79 4.03
C GLU A 104 1.18 23.33 5.13
N ARG A 105 1.48 23.04 6.40
CA ARG A 105 0.73 23.57 7.56
C ARG A 105 0.80 25.08 7.68
N THR A 106 1.96 25.68 7.40
CA THR A 106 2.09 27.16 7.37
C THR A 106 1.19 27.78 6.31
N HIS A 107 1.07 27.13 5.15
CA HIS A 107 0.13 27.55 4.12
C HIS A 107 -1.32 27.38 4.59
N ALA A 108 -1.70 26.24 5.16
CA ALA A 108 -3.04 26.00 5.68
C ALA A 108 -3.46 27.05 6.73
N THR A 109 -2.59 27.40 7.67
CA THR A 109 -2.86 28.43 8.69
C THR A 109 -3.06 29.82 8.09
N ARG A 110 -2.29 30.19 7.05
CA ARG A 110 -2.47 31.46 6.33
C ARG A 110 -3.82 31.49 5.61
N TRP A 111 -4.19 30.40 4.95
CA TRP A 111 -5.48 30.24 4.29
C TRP A 111 -6.64 30.33 5.28
N TRP A 112 -6.52 29.65 6.42
CA TRP A 112 -7.48 29.74 7.53
C TRP A 112 -7.67 31.16 8.04
N THR A 113 -6.58 31.91 8.20
CA THR A 113 -6.62 33.32 8.62
C THR A 113 -7.34 34.17 7.58
N HIS A 114 -7.01 33.99 6.30
CA HIS A 114 -7.64 34.75 5.21
C HIS A 114 -9.15 34.48 5.11
N LEU A 115 -9.57 33.22 5.21
CA LEU A 115 -10.97 32.83 5.20
C LEU A 115 -11.73 33.44 6.40
N ASN A 116 -11.11 33.48 7.58
CA ASN A 116 -11.68 34.11 8.76
C ASN A 116 -11.86 35.64 8.60
N GLU A 117 -10.89 36.32 7.99
CA GLU A 117 -11.01 37.74 7.66
C GLU A 117 -12.13 38.01 6.64
N MET A 118 -12.22 37.19 5.59
CA MET A 118 -13.28 37.27 4.58
C MET A 118 -14.66 37.02 5.21
N ARG A 119 -14.78 36.05 6.13
CA ARG A 119 -16.00 35.77 6.88
C ARG A 119 -16.43 36.98 7.70
N ARG A 120 -15.50 37.58 8.47
CA ARG A 120 -15.78 38.77 9.30
C ARG A 120 -16.26 39.95 8.45
N ARG A 121 -15.71 40.10 7.25
CA ARG A 121 -16.10 41.15 6.28
C ARG A 121 -17.38 40.82 5.50
N LYS A 122 -18.04 39.68 5.77
CA LYS A 122 -19.19 39.17 5.00
C LYS A 122 -18.90 39.08 3.49
N ALA A 123 -17.65 38.81 3.15
CA ALA A 123 -17.16 38.69 1.78
C ALA A 123 -17.17 37.23 1.28
N LEU A 124 -17.58 36.28 2.13
CA LEU A 124 -17.77 34.88 1.75
C LEU A 124 -19.19 34.65 1.22
N PRO A 125 -19.37 33.78 0.20
CA PRO A 125 -20.69 33.31 -0.20
C PRO A 125 -21.44 32.67 0.96
N GLU A 126 -22.77 32.84 0.99
CA GLU A 126 -23.63 32.42 2.11
C GLU A 126 -23.57 30.92 2.39
N TRP A 127 -23.39 30.10 1.34
CA TRP A 127 -23.21 28.64 1.44
C TRP A 127 -21.85 28.22 2.03
N VAL A 128 -20.86 29.12 2.07
CA VAL A 128 -19.51 28.88 2.62
C VAL A 128 -19.41 29.35 4.07
N ALA A 129 -20.16 30.39 4.43
CA ALA A 129 -20.02 31.09 5.71
C ALA A 129 -20.57 30.32 6.93
N ALA A 130 -21.36 29.27 6.71
CA ALA A 130 -22.06 28.54 7.78
C ALA A 130 -21.13 27.69 8.68
N ASP A 131 -20.07 27.09 8.11
CA ASP A 131 -19.23 26.12 8.83
C ASP A 131 -17.73 26.43 8.86
N ILE A 132 -17.24 27.36 8.04
CA ILE A 132 -15.80 27.62 7.90
C ILE A 132 -15.28 28.62 8.94
N GLY A 133 -14.16 28.30 9.58
CA GLY A 133 -13.43 29.24 10.43
C GLY A 133 -13.88 29.23 11.90
N THR A 134 -14.60 28.20 12.32
CA THR A 134 -15.03 28.04 13.73
C THR A 134 -13.87 27.56 14.60
N HIS A 135 -13.89 27.92 15.89
CA HIS A 135 -12.85 27.46 16.83
C HIS A 135 -12.85 25.93 16.93
N ASP A 136 -14.03 25.30 16.91
CA ASP A 136 -14.19 23.84 16.95
C ASP A 136 -13.59 23.11 15.75
N GLU A 137 -13.57 23.73 14.56
CA GLU A 137 -12.93 23.16 13.37
C GLU A 137 -11.40 23.29 13.47
N HIS A 138 -10.91 24.41 14.02
CA HIS A 138 -9.49 24.59 14.29
C HIS A 138 -8.97 23.57 15.32
N ASP A 139 -9.72 23.32 16.40
CA ASP A 139 -9.32 22.35 17.42
C ASP A 139 -9.31 20.93 16.87
N ARG A 140 -10.29 20.55 16.03
CA ARG A 140 -10.29 19.28 15.30
C ARG A 140 -9.07 19.14 14.37
N LEU A 141 -8.65 20.21 13.72
CA LEU A 141 -7.44 20.22 12.89
C LEU A 141 -6.17 19.99 13.74
N LEU A 142 -6.10 20.60 14.93
CA LEU A 142 -4.99 20.41 15.87
C LEU A 142 -4.93 18.97 16.41
N GLU A 143 -6.06 18.36 16.72
CA GLU A 143 -6.11 16.95 17.14
C GLU A 143 -5.66 16.01 16.02
N SER A 144 -6.15 16.22 14.80
CA SER A 144 -5.71 15.47 13.63
C SER A 144 -4.21 15.67 13.37
N ARG A 145 -3.68 16.87 13.59
CA ARG A 145 -2.24 17.17 13.48
C ARG A 145 -1.42 16.34 14.46
N LYS A 146 -1.82 16.29 15.74
CA LYS A 146 -1.15 15.51 16.78
C LYS A 146 -1.18 14.02 16.47
N ALA A 147 -2.34 13.49 16.07
CA ALA A 147 -2.48 12.09 15.68
C ALA A 147 -1.53 11.70 14.54
N VAL A 148 -1.39 12.56 13.53
CA VAL A 148 -0.46 12.35 12.40
C VAL A 148 1.00 12.44 12.86
N ASN A 149 1.35 13.41 13.71
CA ASN A 149 2.72 13.55 14.21
C ASN A 149 3.12 12.34 15.07
N GLN A 150 2.21 11.87 15.93
CA GLN A 150 2.44 10.69 16.75
C GLN A 150 2.60 9.43 15.89
N ALA A 151 1.83 9.29 14.82
CA ALA A 151 1.91 8.14 13.91
C ALA A 151 3.19 8.12 13.07
N LEU A 152 3.71 9.29 12.67
CA LEU A 152 4.86 9.40 11.77
C LEU A 152 6.20 9.59 12.49
N PHE A 153 6.21 10.28 13.63
CA PHE A 153 7.42 10.72 14.32
C PHE A 153 7.46 10.36 15.81
N GLY A 154 6.37 9.81 16.37
CA GLY A 154 6.28 9.47 17.79
C GLY A 154 6.33 10.67 18.75
N SER A 155 6.10 11.88 18.23
CA SER A 155 6.07 13.14 18.96
C SER A 155 4.82 13.92 18.58
N ASP A 156 4.24 14.66 19.52
CA ASP A 156 3.10 15.55 19.27
C ASP A 156 3.50 16.82 18.49
N ASP A 157 4.77 17.24 18.60
CA ASP A 157 5.31 18.45 17.95
C ASP A 157 6.52 18.11 17.06
N LEU A 158 6.59 18.79 15.92
CA LEU A 158 7.70 18.71 14.96
C LEU A 158 8.68 19.89 15.12
N GLY A 159 8.55 20.69 16.19
CA GLY A 159 9.33 21.89 16.40
C GLY A 159 8.87 23.01 15.47
N GLY A 160 7.65 23.50 15.70
CA GLY A 160 7.09 24.53 14.82
C GLY A 160 5.81 25.19 15.32
N ASP A 161 5.47 25.06 16.60
CA ASP A 161 4.35 25.80 17.16
C ASP A 161 4.65 27.30 17.12
N GLN A 162 4.13 27.94 16.06
CA GLN A 162 3.97 29.38 16.00
C GLN A 162 3.11 29.77 17.21
N GLN A 163 3.71 30.52 18.15
CA GLN A 163 2.96 31.19 19.20
C GLN A 163 1.85 32.01 18.55
N TYR A 164 0.60 31.59 18.74
CA TYR A 164 -0.55 32.34 18.31
C TYR A 164 -0.51 33.72 18.95
N ARG A 165 -0.60 34.79 18.14
CA ARG A 165 -0.84 36.13 18.67
C ARG A 165 -2.32 36.21 19.00
N ALA A 166 -2.65 36.14 20.30
CA ALA A 166 -3.99 36.31 20.80
C ALA A 166 -4.62 37.59 20.26
N VAL A 167 -5.64 37.46 19.41
CA VAL A 167 -6.48 38.59 19.03
C VAL A 167 -7.53 38.74 20.13
N VAL A 168 -7.33 39.73 21.00
CA VAL A 168 -8.30 40.12 22.02
C VAL A 168 -9.59 40.53 21.33
N LEU A 169 -10.70 39.89 21.71
CA LEU A 169 -12.05 40.27 21.31
C LEU A 169 -12.50 41.35 22.28
N GLU A 170 -12.58 42.60 21.80
CA GLU A 170 -13.40 43.67 22.40
C GLU A 170 -14.73 43.77 21.64
#